data_AF-A0A1B2CTV2-F1
#
_entry.id   AF-A0A1B2CTV2-F1
#
_cell.length_a   1.000
_cell.length_b   1.000
_cell.length_c   1.000
_cell.angle_alpha   90.00
_cell.angle_beta   90.00
_cell.angle_gamma   90.00
#
_symmetry.space_group_name_H-M   'P 1'
#
loop_
_entity.id
_entity.type
_entity.pdbx_description
1 polymer ?
#
loop_
_entity_poly.entity_id
_entity_poly.type
_entity_poly.pdbx_seq_one_letter_code
_entity_poly.pdbx_strand_id
1 'polypeptide(L)'
;MNVSLTPDLDRFVAEQVRSGEYNSHSEVVRAGLRLLLQQKRETEARLARLRGEIEEGLAEARRGELVDGEEALERLLGRSRAAGESV
;
A
#
# COMPACT_ATOMS: atom_id res chain seq x y z
N MET A 1 -6.69 22.57 -18.85
CA MET A 1 -5.91 21.37 -19.21
C MET A 1 -6.85 20.43 -19.93
N ASN A 2 -6.49 19.97 -21.13
CA ASN A 2 -7.25 18.95 -21.84
C ASN A 2 -6.54 17.61 -21.66
N VAL A 3 -7.28 16.56 -21.31
CA VAL A 3 -6.71 15.23 -21.06
C VAL A 3 -7.42 14.26 -21.99
N SER A 4 -6.66 13.58 -22.85
CA SER A 4 -7.21 12.56 -23.74
C SER A 4 -7.36 11.25 -22.98
N LEU A 5 -8.58 10.72 -22.94
CA LEU A 5 -8.87 9.42 -22.38
C LEU A 5 -8.82 8.35 -23.47
N THR A 6 -8.48 7.12 -23.09
CA THR A 6 -8.73 5.96 -23.96
C THR A 6 -10.25 5.73 -24.06
N PRO A 7 -10.74 5.09 -25.14
CA PRO A 7 -12.18 4.86 -25.31
C PRO A 7 -12.86 4.16 -24.13
N ASP A 8 -12.15 3.24 -23.46
CA ASP A 8 -12.70 2.51 -22.32
C ASP A 8 -12.80 3.38 -21.06
N LEU A 9 -11.82 4.26 -20.83
CA LEU A 9 -11.87 5.21 -19.71
C LEU A 9 -12.96 6.27 -19.94
N ASP A 10 -13.12 6.74 -21.18
CA ASP A 10 -14.19 7.68 -21.53
C ASP A 10 -15.58 7.08 -21.29
N ARG A 11 -15.78 5.83 -21.73
CA ARG A 11 -17.01 5.06 -21.47
C ARG A 11 -17.27 4.91 -19.98
N PHE A 12 -16.26 4.49 -19.21
CA PHE A 12 -16.38 4.36 -17.77
C PHE A 12 -16.80 5.68 -17.12
N VAL A 13 -16.13 6.79 -17.45
CA VAL A 13 -16.47 8.11 -16.91
C VAL A 13 -17.91 8.51 -17.27
N ALA A 14 -18.32 8.29 -18.52
CA ALA A 14 -19.68 8.59 -18.96
C ALA A 14 -20.73 7.74 -18.20
N GLU A 15 -20.43 6.48 -17.89
CA GLU A 15 -21.28 5.60 -17.09
C GLU A 15 -21.44 6.10 -15.65
N GLN A 16 -20.35 6.55 -15.03
CA GLN A 16 -20.34 7.10 -13.66
C GLN A 16 -21.11 8.42 -13.53
N VAL A 17 -21.13 9.24 -14.58
CA VAL A 17 -21.97 10.44 -14.62
C VAL A 17 -23.43 10.06 -14.87
N ARG A 18 -23.68 9.12 -15.80
CA ARG A 18 -25.04 8.68 -16.14
C ARG A 18 -25.75 7.99 -14.96
N SER A 19 -25.02 7.31 -14.09
CA SER A 19 -25.58 6.71 -12.87
C SER A 19 -26.01 7.76 -11.84
N GLY A 20 -25.55 9.00 -11.96
CA GLY A 20 -25.79 10.07 -11.00
C GLY A 20 -24.83 10.07 -9.81
N GLU A 21 -23.83 9.18 -9.78
CA GLU A 21 -22.82 9.15 -8.71
C GLU A 21 -21.91 10.40 -8.76
N TYR A 22 -21.70 10.95 -9.97
CA TYR A 22 -20.91 12.17 -10.19
C TYR A 22 -21.64 13.14 -11.11
N ASN A 23 -21.43 14.45 -10.89
CA ASN A 23 -22.12 15.49 -11.65
C ASN A 23 -21.42 15.83 -12.98
N SER A 24 -20.15 15.43 -13.13
CA SER A 24 -19.36 15.75 -14.33
C SER A 24 -18.19 14.80 -14.54
N HIS A 25 -17.74 14.71 -15.78
CA HIS A 25 -16.54 13.95 -16.17
C HIS A 25 -15.30 14.40 -15.38
N SER A 26 -15.15 15.72 -15.17
CA SER A 26 -14.04 16.27 -14.41
C SER A 26 -14.06 15.86 -12.94
N GLU A 27 -15.24 15.57 -12.38
CA GLU A 27 -15.38 15.11 -11.01
C GLU A 27 -14.89 13.66 -10.85
N VAL A 28 -15.27 12.78 -11.76
CA VAL A 28 -14.79 11.38 -11.81
C VAL A 28 -13.26 11.34 -11.93
N VAL A 29 -12.70 12.13 -12.86
CA VAL A 29 -11.24 12.21 -13.06
C VAL A 29 -10.54 12.71 -11.80
N ARG A 30 -11.07 13.75 -11.14
CA ARG A 30 -10.50 14.23 -9.87
C ARG A 30 -10.58 13.16 -8.77
N ALA A 31 -11.68 12.42 -8.68
CA ALA A 31 -11.81 11.32 -7.71
C ALA A 31 -10.75 10.25 -7.94
N GLY A 32 -10.56 9.81 -9.20
CA GLY A 32 -9.49 8.87 -9.56
C GLY A 32 -8.09 9.39 -9.25
N LEU A 33 -7.80 10.67 -9.54
CA LEU A 33 -6.51 11.27 -9.21
C LEU A 33 -6.26 11.39 -7.70
N ARG A 34 -7.30 11.67 -6.90
CA ARG A 34 -7.19 11.67 -5.43
C ARG A 34 -6.82 10.28 -4.90
N LEU A 35 -7.48 9.23 -5.40
CA LEU A 35 -7.17 7.85 -5.04
C LEU A 35 -5.72 7.48 -5.43
N LEU A 36 -5.29 7.84 -6.65
CA LEU A 36 -3.91 7.61 -7.08
C LEU A 36 -2.90 8.33 -6.18
N LEU A 37 -3.17 9.59 -5.81
CA LEU A 37 -2.31 10.35 -4.91
C LEU A 37 -2.24 9.71 -3.52
N GLN A 38 -3.36 9.24 -2.99
CA GLN A 38 -3.41 8.54 -1.72
C GLN A 38 -2.57 7.26 -1.75
N GLN A 39 -2.76 6.40 -2.76
CA GLN A 39 -1.99 5.16 -2.92
C GLN A 39 -0.48 5.42 -3.00
N LYS A 40 -0.08 6.48 -3.73
CA LYS A 40 1.34 6.88 -3.80
C LYS A 40 1.90 7.26 -2.43
N ARG A 41 1.17 8.09 -1.67
CA ARG A 41 1.56 8.50 -0.32
C ARG A 41 1.68 7.31 0.64
N GLU A 42 0.71 6.39 0.60
CA GLU A 42 0.74 5.17 1.41
C GLU A 42 1.93 4.28 1.07
N THR A 43 2.24 4.13 -0.23
CA THR A 43 3.40 3.36 -0.70
C THR A 43 4.71 4.00 -0.23
N GLU A 44 4.84 5.32 -0.36
CA GLU A 44 6.02 6.06 0.09
C GLU A 44 6.20 5.96 1.60
N ALA A 45 5.12 6.10 2.38
CA ALA A 45 5.16 5.96 3.83
C ALA A 45 5.56 4.54 4.26
N ARG A 46 5.01 3.50 3.61
CA ARG A 46 5.38 2.11 3.87
C ARG A 46 6.86 1.85 3.57
N LEU A 47 7.36 2.40 2.47
CA LEU A 47 8.76 2.25 2.08
C LEU A 47 9.70 2.98 3.05
N ALA A 48 9.34 4.20 3.48
CA ALA A 48 10.09 4.96 4.46
C ALA A 48 10.18 4.21 5.80
N ARG A 49 9.04 3.66 6.27
CA ARG A 49 9.00 2.83 7.48
C ARG A 49 9.90 1.60 7.36
N LEU A 50 9.79 0.85 6.26
CA LEU A 50 10.61 -0.35 6.05
C LEU A 50 12.11 -0.03 6.02
N ARG A 51 12.49 1.08 5.38
CA ARG A 51 13.89 1.54 5.40
C ARG A 51 14.35 1.87 6.81
N GLY A 52 13.52 2.51 7.61
CA GLY A 52 13.80 2.77 9.03
C GLY A 52 14.03 1.49 9.83
N GLU A 53 13.14 0.50 9.69
CA GLU A 53 13.26 -0.81 10.36
C GLU A 53 14.54 -1.55 9.94
N ILE A 54 14.93 -1.49 8.67
CA ILE A 54 16.18 -2.08 8.19
C ILE A 54 17.39 -1.37 8.81
N GLU A 55 17.41 -0.04 8.83
CA GLU A 55 18.53 0.72 9.42
C GLU A 55 18.68 0.45 10.92
N GLU A 56 17.57 0.34 11.64
CA GLU A 56 17.53 -0.05 13.05
C GLU A 56 18.14 -1.44 13.25
N GLY A 57 17.65 -2.45 12.51
CA GLY A 57 18.18 -3.82 12.59
C GLY A 57 19.65 -3.91 12.19
N LEU A 58 20.11 -3.13 11.21
CA LEU A 58 21.53 -3.05 10.85
C LEU A 58 22.36 -2.39 11.97
N ALA A 59 21.81 -1.41 12.69
CA ALA A 59 22.48 -0.80 13.82
C ALA A 59 22.61 -1.77 15.00
N GLU A 60 21.57 -2.55 15.31
CA GLU A 60 21.59 -3.64 16.29
C GLU A 60 22.63 -4.70 15.92
N ALA A 61 22.62 -5.15 14.67
CA ALA A 61 23.59 -6.12 14.16
C ALA A 61 25.04 -5.64 14.32
N ARG A 62 25.32 -4.36 14.03
CA ARG A 62 26.64 -3.76 14.23
C ARG A 62 27.08 -3.72 15.69
N ARG A 63 26.14 -3.66 16.65
CA ARG A 63 26.41 -3.76 18.09
C ARG A 63 26.54 -5.21 18.57
N GLY A 64 26.32 -6.19 17.71
CA GLY A 64 26.33 -7.61 18.04
C GLY A 64 25.03 -8.09 18.70
N GLU A 65 23.96 -7.29 18.64
CA GLU A 65 22.63 -7.63 19.17
C GLU A 65 21.87 -8.53 18.19
N LEU A 66 22.45 -9.69 17.89
CA LEU A 66 21.89 -10.69 16.98
C LEU A 66 21.26 -11.83 17.78
N VAL A 67 20.25 -12.47 17.19
CA VAL A 67 19.69 -13.74 17.64
C VAL A 67 20.16 -14.87 16.73
N ASP A 68 20.29 -16.07 17.30
CA ASP A 68 20.59 -17.25 16.54
C ASP A 68 19.49 -17.52 15.48
N GLY A 69 19.91 -17.93 14.29
CA GLY A 69 19.00 -18.07 13.15
C GLY A 69 17.99 -19.21 13.31
N GLU A 70 18.38 -20.32 13.94
CA GLU A 70 17.50 -21.46 14.20
C GLU A 70 16.48 -21.08 15.26
N GLU A 71 16.92 -20.45 16.35
CA GLU A 71 16.04 -19.94 17.40
C GLU A 71 15.04 -18.88 16.86
N ALA A 72 15.51 -17.97 16.01
CA ALA A 72 14.66 -16.96 15.39
C ALA A 72 13.57 -17.60 14.50
N LEU A 73 13.94 -18.62 13.72
CA LEU A 73 13.01 -19.34 12.86
C LEU A 73 11.96 -20.11 13.67
N GLU A 74 12.36 -20.80 14.73
CA GLU A 74 11.44 -21.48 15.65
C GLU A 74 10.43 -20.50 16.27
N ARG A 75 10.89 -19.34 16.73
CA ARG A 75 10.02 -18.28 17.28
C ARG A 75 9.00 -17.76 16.26
N LEU A 76 9.40 -17.57 14.99
CA LEU A 76 8.50 -17.12 13.92
C LEU A 76 7.45 -18.17 13.55
N LEU A 77 7.87 -19.43 13.41
CA LEU A 77 6.96 -20.55 13.10
C LEU A 77 5.98 -20.84 14.24
N GLY A 78 6.43 -20.70 15.50
CA GLY A 78 5.57 -20.82 16.68
C GLY A 78 4.47 -19.75 16.73
N ARG A 79 4.80 -18.49 16.39
CA ARG A 79 3.81 -17.40 16.30
C ARG A 79 2.77 -17.62 15.21
N SER A 80 3.16 -18.15 14.06
CA SER A 80 2.25 -18.46 12.95
C SER A 80 1.21 -19.52 13.33
N ARG A 81 1.61 -20.55 14.09
CA ARG A 81 0.69 -21.60 14.60
C ARG A 81 -0.30 -21.05 15.63
N ALA A 82 0.17 -20.25 16.60
CA ALA A 82 -0.69 -19.66 17.62
C ALA A 82 -1.70 -18.63 17.05
N ALA A 83 -1.32 -17.92 15.99
CA ALA A 83 -2.22 -16.99 15.30
C ALA A 83 -3.30 -17.70 14.46
N GLY A 84 -3.04 -18.91 13.98
CA GLY A 84 -4.02 -19.73 13.25
C GLY A 84 -5.04 -20.45 14.13
N GLU A 85 -4.76 -20.63 15.43
CA GLU A 85 -5.65 -21.28 16.40
C GLU A 85 -6.58 -20.30 17.13
N SER A 86 -6.45 -18.99 16.88
CA SER A 86 -7.28 -17.94 17.49
C SER A 86 -8.35 -17.38 16.54
N VAL A 87 -8.69 -18.09 15.45
CA VAL A 87 -9.72 -17.73 14.47
C VAL A 87 -10.81 -18.80 14.42
#